data_AF-A0A957JBC3-F1
#
_entry.id   AF-A0A957JBC3-F1
#
_cell.length_a   1.000
_cell.length_b   1.000
_cell.length_c   1.000
_cell.angle_alpha   90.00
_cell.angle_beta   90.00
_cell.angle_gamma   90.00
#
_symmetry.space_group_name_H-M   'P 1'
#
loop_
_entity.id
_entity.type
_entity.pdbx_description
1 polymer ?
#
loop_
_entity_poly.entity_id
_entity_poly.type
_entity_poly.pdbx_seq_one_letter_code
_entity_poly.pdbx_strand_id
1 'polypeptide(L)'
;MNNHNSQPQLHTVLGTLLLLAIMLAGCGGLGTGRSAEPASLETYLALANDQVAVTATAAPLAPAAACTGRFIPHALDHTTLTRSQPVRMFETNGAGVAINDLNNDGRLDIVLANLNGPATILWNDGDLQFQREALPDQRTRSVNIVDVDGDGWADIVFTHVSSSLSFWRNLGTTPASFKLTALPGVSKPAHSQAWADLNGDNRLDLVAGSYDAELNLEMTNSFLFSSGAGIFYYEQSEAGFLPQRLATASQALAIALVDFDEDGQRDILVGNDFDTPDMAWRLAPAGWQPATPFAVTAHSTMSLDWATIGNDGELAIFGTD
;
A
#
# COMPACT_ATOMS: atom_id res chain seq x y z
N MET A 1 -1.76 -48.28 -10.11
CA MET A 1 -2.20 -47.98 -11.50
C MET A 1 -3.11 -46.77 -11.37
N ASN A 2 -2.75 -45.54 -11.69
CA ASN A 2 -1.90 -45.03 -12.77
C ASN A 2 -0.92 -43.95 -12.27
N ASN A 3 0.29 -43.97 -12.83
CA ASN A 3 1.27 -42.88 -12.78
C ASN A 3 0.79 -41.75 -13.71
N HIS A 4 0.71 -40.52 -13.22
CA HIS A 4 0.90 -39.35 -14.06
C HIS A 4 1.96 -38.44 -13.45
N ASN A 5 3.17 -38.57 -13.99
CA ASN A 5 4.17 -37.51 -14.01
C ASN A 5 3.57 -36.30 -14.72
N SER A 6 3.29 -35.22 -13.98
CA SER A 6 3.05 -33.90 -14.57
C SER A 6 4.39 -33.16 -14.62
N GLN A 7 4.90 -32.96 -15.83
CA GLN A 7 6.02 -32.04 -16.08
C GLN A 7 5.59 -30.59 -15.80
N PRO A 8 6.53 -29.70 -15.43
CA PRO A 8 6.21 -28.29 -15.24
C PRO A 8 5.80 -27.65 -16.57
N GLN A 9 4.59 -27.10 -16.61
CA GLN A 9 4.09 -26.29 -17.71
C GLN A 9 4.77 -24.91 -17.63
N LEU A 10 5.47 -24.49 -18.69
CA LEU A 10 5.89 -23.10 -18.84
C LEU A 10 4.64 -22.24 -19.12
N HIS A 11 4.34 -21.30 -18.24
CA HIS A 11 3.38 -20.24 -18.51
C HIS A 11 4.14 -18.98 -18.95
N THR A 12 3.95 -18.58 -20.20
CA THR A 12 4.38 -17.27 -20.70
C THR A 12 3.38 -16.24 -20.22
N VAL A 13 3.76 -15.40 -19.25
CA VAL A 13 2.96 -14.25 -18.82
C VAL A 13 3.50 -13.02 -19.54
N LEU A 14 2.67 -12.39 -20.37
CA LEU A 14 2.96 -11.07 -20.93
C LEU A 14 2.70 -10.02 -19.84
N GLY A 15 3.74 -9.32 -19.41
CA GLY A 15 3.65 -8.20 -18.49
C GLY A 15 4.67 -7.13 -18.89
N THR A 16 4.20 -5.89 -19.01
CA THR A 16 4.99 -4.69 -19.30
C THR A 16 5.94 -4.40 -18.13
N LEU A 17 7.22 -4.14 -18.41
CA LEU A 17 8.25 -3.93 -17.36
C LEU A 17 8.81 -2.50 -17.36
N LEU A 18 9.05 -2.04 -16.15
CA LEU A 18 9.83 -0.88 -15.71
C LEU A 18 11.32 -1.01 -16.10
N LEU A 19 11.93 0.07 -16.62
CA LEU A 19 13.36 0.14 -16.93
C LEU A 19 14.17 0.66 -15.73
N LEU A 20 15.16 -0.11 -15.26
CA LEU A 20 16.27 0.39 -14.46
C LEU A 20 17.50 0.60 -15.37
N ALA A 21 17.82 1.85 -15.69
CA ALA A 21 19.01 2.20 -16.46
C ALA A 21 20.13 2.70 -15.52
N ILE A 22 21.14 1.85 -15.27
CA ILE A 22 22.41 2.28 -14.67
C ILE A 22 23.32 2.77 -15.81
N MET A 23 23.40 4.10 -15.98
CA MET A 23 24.39 4.73 -16.85
C MET A 23 25.74 4.82 -16.12
N LEU A 24 26.65 3.88 -16.42
CA LEU A 24 28.08 4.03 -16.13
C LEU A 24 28.72 4.93 -17.20
N ALA A 25 28.96 6.20 -16.88
CA ALA A 25 29.74 7.10 -17.73
C ALA A 25 31.24 6.80 -17.60
N GLY A 26 31.80 6.08 -18.58
CA GLY A 26 33.24 5.94 -18.82
C GLY A 26 33.72 6.90 -19.92
N CYS A 27 34.84 7.57 -19.65
CA CYS A 27 35.54 8.61 -20.44
C CYS A 27 35.59 8.49 -21.98
N GLY A 28 35.46 9.63 -22.67
CA GLY A 28 36.00 9.81 -24.02
C GLY A 28 35.64 11.10 -24.76
N GLY A 29 36.50 12.13 -24.65
CA GLY A 29 36.97 13.00 -25.76
C GLY A 29 35.99 13.76 -26.69
N LEU A 30 36.09 15.09 -26.60
CA LEU A 30 35.63 16.16 -27.51
C LEU A 30 35.47 15.82 -29.01
N GLY A 31 34.30 16.15 -29.57
CA GLY A 31 34.04 16.21 -31.01
C GLY A 31 32.89 17.16 -31.33
N THR A 32 33.14 18.13 -32.19
CA THR A 32 32.29 19.29 -32.52
C THR A 32 31.01 18.94 -33.28
N GLY A 33 29.88 19.54 -32.86
CA GLY A 33 28.79 20.02 -33.71
C GLY A 33 28.01 19.01 -34.56
N ARG A 34 26.80 18.65 -34.10
CA ARG A 34 25.62 18.42 -34.94
C ARG A 34 24.36 18.63 -34.10
N SER A 35 23.50 19.53 -34.55
CA SER A 35 22.12 19.67 -34.06
C SER A 35 21.40 18.34 -34.20
N ALA A 36 20.93 17.76 -33.10
CA ALA A 36 20.00 16.64 -33.16
C ALA A 36 18.65 17.17 -33.63
N GLU A 37 18.28 16.85 -34.87
CA GLU A 37 16.88 16.94 -35.29
C GLU A 37 16.05 15.95 -34.45
N PRO A 38 14.80 16.28 -34.08
CA PRO A 38 13.93 15.32 -33.42
C PRO A 38 13.70 14.13 -34.36
N ALA A 39 14.00 12.93 -33.86
CA ALA A 39 13.77 11.69 -34.60
C ALA A 39 12.31 11.62 -35.05
N SER A 40 12.08 11.21 -36.29
CA SER A 40 10.74 11.06 -36.85
C SER A 40 9.93 10.02 -36.06
N LEU A 41 8.60 10.15 -36.09
CA LEU A 41 7.63 9.26 -35.45
C LEU A 41 7.86 7.76 -35.77
N GLU A 42 8.47 7.46 -36.92
CA GLU A 42 8.85 6.09 -37.32
C GLU A 42 9.97 5.48 -36.45
N THR A 43 10.84 6.30 -35.85
CA THR A 43 11.91 5.84 -34.95
C THR A 43 11.35 5.40 -33.59
N TYR A 44 10.24 6.00 -33.14
CA TYR A 44 9.55 5.58 -31.91
C TYR A 44 8.78 4.27 -32.08
N LEU A 45 8.25 3.99 -33.27
CA LEU A 45 7.56 2.73 -33.57
C LEU A 45 8.53 1.53 -33.68
N ALA A 46 9.81 1.76 -33.96
CA ALA A 46 10.82 0.71 -34.03
C ALA A 46 11.24 0.16 -32.64
N LEU A 47 11.02 0.92 -31.56
CA LEU A 47 11.33 0.49 -30.18
C LEU A 47 10.19 -0.29 -29.51
N ALA A 48 9.00 -0.33 -30.12
CA ALA A 48 7.82 -1.00 -29.57
C ALA A 48 7.81 -2.53 -29.78
N ASN A 49 8.88 -3.11 -30.35
CA ASN A 49 8.91 -4.52 -30.76
C ASN A 49 10.00 -5.37 -30.07
N ASP A 50 10.80 -4.78 -29.18
CA ASP A 50 11.72 -5.57 -28.34
C ASP A 50 10.94 -6.14 -27.16
N GLN A 51 10.29 -7.28 -27.41
CA GLN A 51 9.80 -8.16 -26.35
C GLN A 51 11.01 -8.65 -25.54
N VAL A 52 11.33 -7.95 -24.45
CA VAL A 52 12.34 -8.40 -23.50
C VAL A 52 11.77 -9.63 -22.79
N ALA A 53 12.40 -10.78 -22.99
CA ALA A 53 12.00 -12.00 -22.30
C ALA A 53 12.20 -11.84 -20.79
N VAL A 54 11.12 -11.58 -20.05
CA VAL A 54 11.11 -11.58 -18.59
C VAL A 54 11.03 -13.03 -18.12
N THR A 55 12.05 -13.47 -17.39
CA THR A 55 12.00 -14.77 -16.72
C THR A 55 11.59 -14.53 -15.28
N ALA A 56 10.32 -14.78 -14.96
CA ALA A 56 9.88 -14.81 -13.57
C ALA A 56 10.23 -16.19 -12.98
N THR A 57 11.08 -16.21 -11.96
CA THR A 57 11.37 -17.42 -11.18
C THR A 57 10.63 -17.35 -9.86
N ALA A 58 9.65 -18.24 -9.68
CA ALA A 58 9.02 -18.44 -8.38
C ALA A 58 9.83 -19.47 -7.58
N ALA A 59 10.38 -19.06 -6.44
CA ALA A 59 10.95 -19.98 -5.46
C ALA A 59 9.94 -20.16 -4.33
N PRO A 60 9.57 -21.39 -3.95
CA PRO A 60 8.71 -21.60 -2.81
C PRO A 60 9.43 -21.14 -1.53
N LEU A 61 8.78 -20.27 -0.74
CA LEU A 61 9.31 -19.77 0.54
C LEU A 61 9.53 -20.91 1.56
N ALA A 62 8.80 -22.02 1.41
CA ALA A 62 8.97 -23.22 2.20
C ALA A 62 8.64 -24.48 1.37
N PRO A 63 9.21 -25.65 1.70
CA PRO A 63 8.82 -26.92 1.08
C PRO A 63 7.32 -27.14 1.18
N ALA A 64 6.72 -27.67 0.11
CA ALA A 64 5.29 -28.01 0.11
C ALA A 64 4.99 -29.03 1.23
N ALA A 65 4.27 -28.58 2.26
CA ALA A 65 3.73 -29.46 3.30
C ALA A 65 2.33 -29.95 2.88
N ALA A 66 1.93 -31.13 3.35
CA ALA A 66 0.58 -31.61 3.13
C ALA A 66 -0.42 -30.68 3.84
N CYS A 67 -1.39 -30.12 3.10
CA CYS A 67 -2.46 -29.34 3.68
C CYS A 67 -3.27 -30.21 4.65
N THR A 68 -3.22 -29.88 5.95
CA THR A 68 -3.94 -30.61 6.99
C THR A 68 -5.42 -30.21 7.08
N GLY A 69 -5.82 -29.15 6.37
CA GLY A 69 -7.15 -28.54 6.49
C GLY A 69 -7.41 -27.92 7.87
N ARG A 70 -6.35 -27.65 8.63
CA ARG A 70 -6.42 -27.06 9.98
C ARG A 70 -5.53 -25.83 10.06
N PHE A 71 -6.03 -24.79 10.72
CA PHE A 71 -5.21 -23.68 11.15
C PHE A 71 -4.23 -24.17 12.23
N ILE A 72 -2.95 -23.85 12.06
CA ILE A 72 -1.93 -24.06 13.08
C ILE A 72 -1.72 -22.71 13.77
N PRO A 73 -2.17 -22.55 15.03
CA PRO A 73 -1.98 -21.29 15.73
C PRO A 73 -0.52 -21.16 16.18
N HIS A 74 0.08 -20.00 15.90
CA HIS A 74 1.37 -19.58 16.45
C HIS A 74 1.13 -18.40 17.38
N ALA A 75 1.42 -18.57 18.67
CA ALA A 75 1.30 -17.48 19.63
C ALA A 75 2.51 -16.54 19.47
N LEU A 76 2.24 -15.28 19.16
CA LEU A 76 3.26 -14.25 19.01
C LEU A 76 3.34 -13.42 20.30
N ASP A 77 4.54 -13.21 20.83
CA ASP A 77 4.75 -12.33 21.98
C ASP A 77 4.60 -10.86 21.56
N HIS A 78 3.45 -10.27 21.87
CA HIS A 78 3.13 -8.87 21.56
C HIS A 78 2.20 -8.25 22.60
N THR A 79 2.12 -6.91 22.61
CA THR A 79 1.20 -6.18 23.48
C THR A 79 0.61 -4.98 22.75
N THR A 80 -0.68 -5.04 22.45
CA THR A 80 -1.46 -3.91 21.91
C THR A 80 -2.34 -3.32 23.01
N LEU A 81 -2.32 -2.01 23.19
CA LEU A 81 -3.01 -1.33 24.29
C LEU A 81 -4.16 -0.43 23.78
N THR A 82 -5.25 -0.34 24.54
CA THR A 82 -6.48 0.39 24.17
C THR A 82 -6.76 1.59 25.10
N ARG A 83 -7.64 2.49 24.65
CA ARG A 83 -7.84 3.84 25.23
C ARG A 83 -8.79 3.87 26.44
N SER A 84 -9.52 2.79 26.73
CA SER A 84 -10.53 2.72 27.80
C SER A 84 -10.69 1.29 28.32
N GLN A 85 -11.23 1.16 29.56
CA GLN A 85 -11.41 -0.06 30.35
C GLN A 85 -11.72 -1.29 29.49
N PRO A 86 -11.13 -2.47 29.78
CA PRO A 86 -11.22 -3.62 28.90
C PRO A 86 -12.68 -4.05 28.77
N VAL A 87 -13.30 -3.72 27.63
CA VAL A 87 -14.39 -4.53 27.11
C VAL A 87 -13.74 -5.86 26.78
N ARG A 88 -13.82 -6.83 27.71
CA ARG A 88 -13.31 -8.19 27.55
C ARG A 88 -14.18 -8.98 26.56
N MET A 89 -14.30 -8.50 25.33
CA MET A 89 -14.68 -9.35 24.21
C MET A 89 -13.46 -9.76 23.38
N PHE A 90 -12.34 -9.02 23.45
CA PHE A 90 -11.09 -9.37 22.78
C PHE A 90 -9.89 -9.11 23.71
N GLU A 91 -8.90 -10.00 23.73
CA GLU A 91 -7.66 -9.87 24.53
C GLU A 91 -6.75 -8.73 24.02
N THR A 92 -7.04 -8.18 22.84
CA THR A 92 -6.32 -7.11 22.15
C THR A 92 -7.28 -6.35 21.22
N ASN A 93 -7.28 -5.00 21.19
CA ASN A 93 -7.76 -4.29 19.97
C ASN A 93 -6.55 -4.10 19.05
N GLY A 94 -6.62 -4.71 17.88
CA GLY A 94 -5.65 -4.48 16.81
C GLY A 94 -5.81 -3.06 16.25
N ALA A 95 -4.69 -2.41 15.99
CA ALA A 95 -4.66 -1.10 15.34
C ALA A 95 -4.50 -1.28 13.82
N GLY A 96 -3.65 -2.25 13.43
CA GLY A 96 -3.30 -2.61 12.06
C GLY A 96 -2.13 -3.59 12.07
N VAL A 97 -2.02 -4.40 11.01
CA VAL A 97 -0.92 -5.35 10.80
C VAL A 97 -0.48 -5.31 9.35
N ALA A 98 0.82 -5.37 9.10
CA ALA A 98 1.40 -5.53 7.78
C ALA A 98 2.48 -6.62 7.82
N ILE A 99 2.66 -7.30 6.69
CA ILE A 99 3.56 -8.44 6.56
C ILE A 99 4.37 -8.24 5.28
N ASN A 100 5.70 -8.26 5.40
CA ASN A 100 6.63 -8.22 4.26
C ASN A 100 8.03 -8.67 4.72
N ASP A 101 8.93 -8.95 3.78
CA ASP A 101 10.36 -9.16 4.06
C ASP A 101 11.05 -7.78 4.23
N LEU A 102 11.33 -7.38 5.46
CA LEU A 102 11.84 -6.03 5.77
C LEU A 102 13.36 -5.94 5.70
N ASN A 103 14.06 -7.07 5.72
CA ASN A 103 15.52 -7.15 5.74
C ASN A 103 16.10 -7.88 4.52
N ASN A 104 15.26 -8.25 3.55
CA ASN A 104 15.59 -8.97 2.31
C ASN A 104 16.27 -10.32 2.56
N ASP A 105 15.91 -11.03 3.63
CA ASP A 105 16.46 -12.34 3.95
C ASP A 105 15.61 -13.53 3.45
N GLY A 106 14.54 -13.24 2.72
CA GLY A 106 13.60 -14.19 2.15
C GLY A 106 12.52 -14.65 3.12
N ARG A 107 12.42 -14.07 4.32
CA ARG A 107 11.40 -14.43 5.32
C ARG A 107 10.50 -13.24 5.59
N LEU A 108 9.20 -13.52 5.72
CA LEU A 108 8.22 -12.49 6.02
C LEU A 108 8.28 -12.11 7.49
N ASP A 109 8.49 -10.82 7.75
CA ASP A 109 8.40 -10.15 9.05
C ASP A 109 6.99 -9.58 9.25
N ILE A 110 6.67 -9.25 10.50
CA ILE A 110 5.36 -8.68 10.87
C ILE A 110 5.55 -7.34 11.53
N VAL A 111 4.79 -6.33 11.10
CA VAL A 111 4.70 -5.03 11.76
C VAL A 111 3.32 -4.86 12.36
N LEU A 112 3.29 -4.51 13.65
CA LEU A 112 2.09 -4.28 14.43
C LEU A 112 2.00 -2.82 14.85
N ALA A 113 0.90 -2.17 14.50
CA ALA A 113 0.55 -0.88 15.04
C ALA A 113 -0.04 -0.98 16.45
N ASN A 114 -0.01 0.11 17.21
CA ASN A 114 -0.38 0.12 18.63
C ASN A 114 -1.02 1.46 19.05
N LEU A 115 -2.33 1.43 19.32
CA LEU A 115 -3.11 2.62 19.66
C LEU A 115 -2.64 3.30 20.95
N ASN A 116 -2.07 2.57 21.91
CA ASN A 116 -1.63 3.12 23.19
C ASN A 116 -0.28 2.53 23.66
N GLY A 117 0.67 2.39 22.73
CA GLY A 117 2.04 1.98 23.01
C GLY A 117 2.92 2.13 21.77
N PRO A 118 4.18 1.67 21.83
CA PRO A 118 5.04 1.61 20.65
C PRO A 118 4.51 0.61 19.64
N ALA A 119 4.61 0.96 18.35
CA ALA A 119 4.57 -0.02 17.27
C ALA A 119 5.66 -1.09 17.47
N THR A 120 5.46 -2.27 16.91
CA THR A 120 6.35 -3.42 17.12
C THR A 120 6.66 -4.09 15.79
N ILE A 121 7.93 -4.42 15.57
CA ILE A 121 8.39 -5.32 14.52
C ILE A 121 8.62 -6.69 15.15
N LEU A 122 8.15 -7.74 14.50
CA LEU A 122 8.44 -9.13 14.81
C LEU A 122 9.29 -9.68 13.66
N TRP A 123 10.60 -9.74 13.89
CA TRP A 123 11.58 -10.26 12.95
C TRP A 123 11.50 -11.77 12.88
N ASN A 124 11.34 -12.33 11.69
CA ASN A 124 11.24 -13.77 11.49
C ASN A 124 12.64 -14.40 11.38
N ASP A 125 13.10 -15.05 12.44
CA ASP A 125 14.41 -15.72 12.50
C ASP A 125 14.40 -17.09 11.77
N GLY A 126 13.27 -17.49 11.17
CA GLY A 126 13.07 -18.80 10.57
C GLY A 126 12.15 -19.68 11.40
N ASP A 127 11.53 -20.68 10.75
CA ASP A 127 10.61 -21.63 11.39
C ASP A 127 9.50 -20.97 12.22
N LEU A 128 9.06 -19.78 11.79
CA LEU A 128 8.06 -18.94 12.48
C LEU A 128 8.45 -18.62 13.94
N GLN A 129 9.77 -18.50 14.20
CA GLN A 129 10.30 -17.94 15.43
C GLN A 129 10.51 -16.44 15.24
N PHE A 130 10.02 -15.65 16.19
CA PHE A 130 10.00 -14.19 16.05
C PHE A 130 10.78 -13.49 17.15
N GLN A 131 11.73 -12.63 16.77
CA GLN A 131 12.36 -11.69 17.68
C GLN A 131 11.59 -10.37 17.67
N ARG A 132 11.17 -9.92 18.85
CA ARG A 132 10.46 -8.66 19.02
C ARG A 132 11.42 -7.46 19.06
N GLU A 133 11.08 -6.41 18.31
CA GLU A 133 11.70 -5.09 18.38
C GLU A 133 10.62 -4.00 18.52
N ALA A 134 10.79 -3.10 19.49
CA ALA A 134 9.90 -1.95 19.63
C ALA A 134 10.35 -0.82 18.71
N LEU A 135 9.48 -0.39 17.80
CA LEU A 135 9.69 0.82 17.02
C LEU A 135 9.22 2.01 17.87
N PRO A 136 10.02 3.08 18.04
CA PRO A 136 9.69 4.18 18.94
C PRO A 136 8.66 5.15 18.30
N ASP A 137 7.55 4.58 17.82
CA ASP A 137 6.41 5.27 17.24
C ASP A 137 5.15 4.95 18.02
N GLN A 138 4.43 5.98 18.47
CA GLN A 138 3.35 5.83 19.45
C GLN A 138 2.00 6.14 18.81
N ARG A 139 0.95 5.49 19.33
CA ARG A 139 -0.44 5.77 18.94
C ARG A 139 -0.67 5.58 17.44
N THR A 140 0.00 4.58 16.88
CA THR A 140 -0.17 4.16 15.49
C THR A 140 -1.48 3.41 15.36
N ARG A 141 -2.14 3.59 14.22
CA ARG A 141 -3.43 2.99 13.89
C ARG A 141 -3.23 1.97 12.77
N SER A 142 -3.30 2.35 11.50
CA SER A 142 -2.99 1.44 10.40
C SER A 142 -1.49 1.38 10.12
N VAL A 143 -1.05 0.35 9.40
CA VAL A 143 0.32 0.19 8.90
C VAL A 143 0.31 -0.37 7.48
N ASN A 144 1.15 0.18 6.62
CA ASN A 144 1.47 -0.35 5.30
C ASN A 144 2.98 -0.55 5.18
N ILE A 145 3.38 -1.57 4.41
CA ILE A 145 4.78 -1.80 4.05
C ILE A 145 4.90 -1.65 2.53
N VAL A 146 5.58 -0.60 2.08
CA VAL A 146 5.70 -0.19 0.68
C VAL A 146 7.05 0.48 0.44
N ASP A 147 7.64 0.34 -0.74
CA ASP A 147 8.86 1.05 -1.14
C ASP A 147 8.49 2.46 -1.61
N VAL A 148 8.51 3.44 -0.71
CA VAL A 148 7.98 4.78 -0.96
C VAL A 148 8.93 5.58 -1.85
N ASP A 149 10.23 5.37 -1.73
CA ASP A 149 11.23 6.16 -2.46
C ASP A 149 11.87 5.43 -3.65
N GLY A 150 11.46 4.19 -3.92
CA GLY A 150 11.85 3.40 -5.08
C GLY A 150 13.29 2.89 -4.98
N ASP A 151 13.85 2.78 -3.78
CA ASP A 151 15.23 2.32 -3.56
C ASP A 151 15.37 0.79 -3.47
N GLY A 152 14.26 0.06 -3.59
CA GLY A 152 14.19 -1.39 -3.57
C GLY A 152 14.09 -1.98 -2.16
N TRP A 153 13.99 -1.15 -1.13
CA TRP A 153 13.77 -1.59 0.25
C TRP A 153 12.38 -1.21 0.72
N ALA A 154 11.70 -2.18 1.33
CA ALA A 154 10.36 -1.93 1.85
C ALA A 154 10.40 -1.01 3.07
N ASP A 155 9.69 0.11 3.00
CA ASP A 155 9.53 1.07 4.10
C ASP A 155 8.27 0.78 4.91
N ILE A 156 8.16 1.38 6.10
CA ILE A 156 6.98 1.25 6.97
C ILE A 156 6.28 2.60 7.09
N VAL A 157 4.98 2.63 6.83
CA VAL A 157 4.16 3.84 6.96
C VAL A 157 2.99 3.59 7.90
N PHE A 158 2.87 4.40 8.96
CA PHE A 158 1.74 4.32 9.88
C PHE A 158 0.77 5.48 9.70
N THR A 159 -0.52 5.19 9.88
CA THR A 159 -1.51 6.22 10.20
C THR A 159 -1.60 6.39 11.72
N HIS A 160 -2.22 7.48 12.17
CA HIS A 160 -2.33 7.80 13.59
C HIS A 160 -3.74 8.26 13.94
N VAL A 161 -4.10 8.08 15.21
CA VAL A 161 -5.38 8.53 15.78
C VAL A 161 -5.62 10.04 15.54
N SER A 162 -4.58 10.87 15.62
CA SER A 162 -4.73 12.32 15.62
C SER A 162 -3.48 13.07 15.14
N SER A 163 -2.74 12.53 14.18
CA SER A 163 -1.59 13.21 13.56
C SER A 163 -1.41 12.75 12.12
N SER A 164 -0.54 13.43 11.37
CA SER A 164 -0.11 12.97 10.05
C SER A 164 0.55 11.59 10.12
N LEU A 165 0.70 10.96 8.96
CA LEU A 165 1.40 9.69 8.82
C LEU A 165 2.84 9.79 9.31
N SER A 166 3.37 8.71 9.86
CA SER A 166 4.80 8.53 10.08
C SER A 166 5.37 7.65 8.97
N PHE A 167 6.58 7.99 8.52
CA PHE A 167 7.30 7.27 7.47
C PHE A 167 8.66 6.83 8.00
N TRP A 168 8.81 5.53 8.18
CA TRP A 168 10.03 4.88 8.61
C TRP A 168 10.74 4.34 7.38
N ARG A 169 11.63 5.16 6.84
CA ARG A 169 12.45 4.80 5.69
C ARG A 169 13.42 3.70 6.07
N ASN A 170 13.44 2.62 5.31
CA ASN A 170 14.44 1.57 5.38
C ASN A 170 15.76 2.06 4.78
N LEU A 171 16.86 1.90 5.50
CA LEU A 171 18.17 2.38 5.05
C LEU A 171 18.96 1.32 4.25
N GLY A 172 18.36 0.15 4.01
CA GLY A 172 18.96 -0.94 3.25
C GLY A 172 20.24 -1.51 3.87
N THR A 173 20.33 -1.49 5.20
CA THR A 173 21.48 -2.00 5.95
C THR A 173 21.24 -3.43 6.43
N THR A 174 22.33 -4.13 6.79
CA THR A 174 22.27 -5.41 7.50
C THR A 174 23.05 -5.29 8.81
N PRO A 175 22.42 -5.37 10.00
CA PRO A 175 20.98 -5.54 10.22
C PRO A 175 20.14 -4.36 9.68
N ALA A 176 18.86 -4.62 9.42
CA ALA A 176 17.92 -3.60 8.94
C ALA A 176 17.88 -2.40 9.90
N SER A 177 17.79 -1.20 9.33
CA SER A 177 17.73 0.04 10.10
C SER A 177 16.70 0.97 9.47
N PHE A 178 15.85 1.54 10.32
CA PHE A 178 14.82 2.47 9.91
C PHE A 178 15.07 3.86 10.45
N LYS A 179 14.74 4.86 9.64
CA LYS A 179 14.80 6.27 10.02
C LYS A 179 13.46 6.93 9.81
N LEU A 180 12.88 7.46 10.88
CA LEU A 180 11.73 8.35 10.79
C LEU A 180 12.10 9.57 9.93
N THR A 181 11.42 9.68 8.79
CA THR A 181 11.67 10.65 7.73
C THR A 181 10.37 11.36 7.39
N ALA A 182 10.47 12.61 6.93
CA ALA A 182 9.28 13.35 6.49
C ALA A 182 8.81 12.85 5.11
N LEU A 183 7.51 12.83 4.89
CA LEU A 183 6.89 12.75 3.56
C LEU A 183 6.51 14.18 3.13
N PRO A 184 7.33 14.87 2.30
CA PRO A 184 7.04 16.25 1.93
C PRO A 184 5.67 16.36 1.26
N GLY A 185 4.85 17.31 1.69
CA GLY A 185 3.48 17.50 1.19
C GLY A 185 2.39 16.70 1.92
N VAL A 186 2.74 15.57 2.56
CA VAL A 186 1.82 14.78 3.38
C VAL A 186 1.82 15.32 4.81
N SER A 187 0.79 16.11 5.14
CA SER A 187 0.68 16.80 6.43
C SER A 187 -0.68 16.66 7.10
N LYS A 188 -1.63 16.01 6.43
CA LYS A 188 -3.00 15.85 6.94
C LYS A 188 -3.08 14.58 7.79
N PRO A 189 -3.89 14.58 8.86
CA PRO A 189 -4.14 13.37 9.61
C PRO A 189 -4.91 12.39 8.75
N ALA A 190 -4.57 11.11 8.91
CA ALA A 190 -5.23 10.02 8.22
C ALA A 190 -5.54 8.93 9.23
N HIS A 191 -6.71 8.32 9.06
CA HIS A 191 -7.13 7.14 9.78
C HIS A 191 -6.88 5.89 8.93
N SER A 192 -7.18 5.98 7.64
CA SER A 192 -6.95 4.95 6.61
C SER A 192 -6.03 5.48 5.51
N GLN A 193 -5.33 4.56 4.86
CA GLN A 193 -4.40 4.84 3.76
C GLN A 193 -4.43 3.69 2.74
N ALA A 194 -4.15 4.00 1.47
CA ALA A 194 -3.87 3.02 0.43
C ALA A 194 -2.82 3.57 -0.53
N TRP A 195 -2.01 2.68 -1.11
CA TRP A 195 -0.86 3.02 -1.94
C TRP A 195 -0.91 2.25 -3.26
N ALA A 196 -0.74 2.95 -4.38
CA ALA A 196 -0.57 2.39 -5.71
C ALA A 196 -0.04 3.45 -6.66
N ASP A 197 0.54 3.04 -7.78
CA ASP A 197 0.69 3.92 -8.93
C ASP A 197 -0.69 4.14 -9.56
N LEU A 198 -1.29 5.32 -9.34
CA LEU A 198 -2.64 5.64 -9.79
C LEU A 198 -2.65 6.44 -11.11
N ASN A 199 -1.58 7.19 -11.40
CA ASN A 199 -1.45 7.98 -12.62
C ASN A 199 -0.64 7.29 -13.73
N GLY A 200 -0.04 6.12 -13.45
CA GLY A 200 0.73 5.32 -14.40
C GLY A 200 2.16 5.81 -14.63
N ASP A 201 2.71 6.60 -13.71
CA ASP A 201 4.05 7.19 -13.85
C ASP A 201 5.18 6.35 -13.21
N ASN A 202 4.82 5.19 -12.65
CA ASN A 202 5.67 4.27 -11.90
C ASN A 202 6.21 4.82 -10.57
N ARG A 203 5.51 5.76 -9.95
CA ARG A 203 5.73 6.21 -8.57
C ARG A 203 4.49 5.85 -7.74
N LEU A 204 4.69 5.57 -6.46
CA LEU A 204 3.57 5.19 -5.59
C LEU A 204 2.85 6.44 -5.10
N ASP A 205 1.61 6.59 -5.51
CA ASP A 205 0.70 7.59 -4.97
C ASP A 205 0.07 7.10 -3.66
N LEU A 206 -0.43 8.07 -2.88
CA LEU A 206 -1.12 7.82 -1.62
C LEU A 206 -2.56 8.34 -1.70
N VAL A 207 -3.52 7.52 -1.26
CA VAL A 207 -4.85 7.97 -0.88
C VAL A 207 -4.99 7.85 0.62
N ALA A 208 -5.36 8.94 1.29
CA ALA A 208 -5.52 8.99 2.74
C ALA A 208 -6.86 9.61 3.11
N GLY A 209 -7.50 9.06 4.14
CA GLY A 209 -8.81 9.51 4.61
C GLY A 209 -8.85 9.77 6.10
N SER A 210 -9.51 10.85 6.52
CA SER A 210 -9.75 11.11 7.94
C SER A 210 -10.96 10.36 8.48
N TYR A 211 -10.94 10.09 9.79
CA TYR A 211 -12.09 9.68 10.57
C TYR A 211 -12.52 10.85 11.46
N ASP A 212 -13.45 11.67 10.94
CA ASP A 212 -13.77 12.97 11.50
C ASP A 212 -14.36 12.88 12.91
N ALA A 213 -15.10 11.80 13.21
CA ALA A 213 -15.62 11.55 14.55
C ALA A 213 -14.52 11.45 15.61
N GLU A 214 -13.42 10.73 15.33
CA GLU A 214 -12.30 10.63 16.28
C GLU A 214 -11.50 11.95 16.33
N LEU A 215 -11.24 12.59 15.19
CA LEU A 215 -10.56 13.90 15.17
C LEU A 215 -11.30 14.96 15.99
N ASN A 216 -12.63 14.92 16.03
CA ASN A 216 -13.44 15.81 16.88
C ASN A 216 -13.18 15.67 18.36
N LEU A 217 -13.11 14.42 18.82
CA LEU A 217 -12.88 14.08 20.22
C LEU A 217 -11.47 14.48 20.63
N GLU A 218 -10.49 14.29 19.74
CA GLU A 218 -9.06 14.50 20.03
C GLU A 218 -8.58 15.95 19.86
N MET A 219 -9.11 16.67 18.86
CA MET A 219 -8.60 17.99 18.45
C MET A 219 -9.56 19.15 18.77
N THR A 220 -10.51 18.93 19.68
CA THR A 220 -11.40 19.95 20.26
C THR A 220 -12.08 20.88 19.24
N ASN A 221 -12.80 20.32 18.25
CA ASN A 221 -13.61 21.02 17.23
C ASN A 221 -12.89 22.05 16.33
N SER A 222 -11.60 22.34 16.54
CA SER A 222 -10.86 23.35 15.77
C SER A 222 -10.42 22.86 14.38
N PHE A 223 -10.45 21.55 14.13
CA PHE A 223 -9.90 20.93 12.92
C PHE A 223 -10.91 20.59 11.82
N LEU A 224 -12.18 20.28 12.16
CA LEU A 224 -13.22 20.04 11.15
C LEU A 224 -13.42 21.21 10.18
N PHE A 225 -13.15 22.42 10.67
CA PHE A 225 -13.45 23.66 9.95
C PHE A 225 -12.21 24.32 9.34
N SER A 226 -11.03 23.69 9.40
CA SER A 226 -9.75 24.28 8.95
C SER A 226 -9.06 23.52 7.80
N SER A 227 -9.82 22.88 6.90
CA SER A 227 -9.33 22.20 5.67
C SER A 227 -8.42 20.99 5.90
N GLY A 228 -8.51 20.40 7.08
CA GLY A 228 -7.64 19.31 7.52
C GLY A 228 -8.18 17.90 7.27
N ALA A 229 -9.51 17.76 7.28
CA ALA A 229 -10.26 16.51 7.14
C ALA A 229 -10.59 16.17 5.67
N GLY A 230 -11.12 14.97 5.45
CA GLY A 230 -11.63 14.47 4.18
C GLY A 230 -10.73 13.42 3.54
N ILE A 231 -10.96 13.20 2.25
CA ILE A 231 -10.18 12.28 1.41
C ILE A 231 -9.18 13.09 0.60
N PHE A 232 -7.92 12.68 0.64
CA PHE A 232 -6.83 13.29 -0.10
C PHE A 232 -6.17 12.23 -0.98
N TYR A 233 -6.02 12.56 -2.26
CA TYR A 233 -5.08 11.92 -3.17
C TYR A 233 -3.77 12.71 -3.15
N TYR A 234 -2.65 12.03 -3.08
CA TYR A 234 -1.31 12.58 -3.03
C TYR A 234 -0.53 11.99 -4.20
N GLU A 235 -0.36 12.80 -5.25
CA GLU A 235 0.45 12.43 -6.41
C GLU A 235 1.93 12.54 -6.04
N GLN A 236 2.70 11.47 -6.24
CA GLN A 236 4.13 11.49 -5.96
C GLN A 236 4.90 12.19 -7.08
N SER A 237 5.74 13.17 -6.72
CA SER A 237 6.64 13.85 -7.64
C SER A 237 8.07 13.88 -7.10
N GLU A 238 9.04 14.33 -7.92
CA GLU A 238 10.42 14.54 -7.47
C GLU A 238 10.55 15.54 -6.30
N ALA A 239 9.60 16.46 -6.17
CA ALA A 239 9.57 17.46 -5.09
C ALA A 239 8.85 16.96 -3.83
N GLY A 240 8.33 15.72 -3.83
CA GLY A 240 7.46 15.16 -2.81
C GLY A 240 6.03 14.98 -3.30
N PHE A 241 5.08 14.91 -2.37
CA PHE A 241 3.69 14.62 -2.66
C PHE A 241 2.86 15.89 -2.91
N LEU A 242 2.09 15.90 -3.99
CA LEU A 242 1.18 16.98 -4.36
C LEU A 242 -0.25 16.63 -3.90
N PRO A 243 -0.81 17.33 -2.90
CA PRO A 243 -2.13 16.99 -2.37
C PRO A 243 -3.27 17.52 -3.25
N GLN A 244 -4.19 16.63 -3.61
CA GLN A 244 -5.52 16.93 -4.13
C GLN A 244 -6.58 16.46 -3.12
N ARG A 245 -7.43 17.38 -2.66
CA ARG A 245 -8.55 17.04 -1.77
C ARG A 245 -9.76 16.59 -2.59
N LEU A 246 -10.16 15.34 -2.44
CA LEU A 246 -11.28 14.72 -3.17
C LEU A 246 -12.62 14.90 -2.44
N ALA A 247 -12.60 14.88 -1.11
CA ALA A 247 -13.78 15.13 -0.27
C ALA A 247 -13.41 16.05 0.90
N THR A 248 -14.38 16.82 1.40
CA THR A 248 -14.15 17.77 2.49
C THR A 248 -14.48 17.24 3.89
N ALA A 249 -15.13 16.09 3.96
CA ALA A 249 -15.47 15.38 5.18
C ALA A 249 -15.43 13.87 4.88
N SER A 250 -15.08 13.07 5.88
CA SER A 250 -15.07 11.61 5.75
C SER A 250 -15.14 10.91 7.10
N GLN A 251 -15.58 9.66 7.07
CA GLN A 251 -15.48 8.71 8.18
C GLN A 251 -14.70 7.49 7.70
N ALA A 252 -13.56 7.72 7.05
CA ALA A 252 -12.88 6.73 6.24
C ALA A 252 -12.22 5.63 7.09
N LEU A 253 -12.84 4.46 7.12
CA LEU A 253 -12.33 3.27 7.79
C LEU A 253 -11.55 2.36 6.85
N ALA A 254 -11.94 2.30 5.58
CA ALA A 254 -11.31 1.48 4.55
C ALA A 254 -11.10 2.26 3.25
N ILE A 255 -10.02 1.97 2.54
CA ILE A 255 -9.74 2.50 1.21
C ILE A 255 -9.28 1.33 0.34
N ALA A 256 -9.97 1.10 -0.77
CA ALA A 256 -9.59 0.15 -1.80
C ALA A 256 -9.21 0.89 -3.07
N LEU A 257 -8.10 0.48 -3.69
CA LEU A 257 -7.67 0.96 -5.00
C LEU A 257 -7.92 -0.16 -6.01
N VAL A 258 -8.96 0.01 -6.82
CA VAL A 258 -9.54 -1.07 -7.63
C VAL A 258 -10.14 -0.51 -8.90
N ASP A 259 -9.90 -1.15 -10.03
CA ASP A 259 -10.50 -0.79 -11.33
C ASP A 259 -11.95 -1.30 -11.36
N PHE A 260 -12.92 -0.47 -10.94
CA PHE A 260 -14.32 -0.91 -10.84
C PHE A 260 -15.12 -0.65 -12.12
N ASP A 261 -14.59 0.14 -13.06
CA ASP A 261 -15.22 0.40 -14.36
C ASP A 261 -14.52 -0.29 -15.55
N GLU A 262 -13.51 -1.11 -15.25
CA GLU A 262 -12.75 -1.97 -16.17
C GLU A 262 -12.07 -1.19 -17.30
N ASP A 263 -11.62 0.03 -17.02
CA ASP A 263 -10.93 0.89 -17.98
C ASP A 263 -9.40 0.65 -18.01
N GLY A 264 -8.89 -0.21 -17.13
CA GLY A 264 -7.48 -0.54 -16.98
C GLY A 264 -6.72 0.35 -16.01
N GLN A 265 -7.37 1.33 -15.38
CA GLN A 265 -6.81 2.19 -14.34
C GLN A 265 -7.47 1.89 -12.99
N ARG A 266 -6.70 2.01 -11.91
CA ARG A 266 -7.27 1.80 -10.57
C ARG A 266 -8.07 3.03 -10.15
N ASP A 267 -9.29 2.79 -9.69
CA ASP A 267 -10.14 3.80 -9.08
C ASP A 267 -10.02 3.81 -7.56
N ILE A 268 -10.59 4.83 -6.93
CA ILE A 268 -10.62 4.99 -5.48
C ILE A 268 -12.01 4.63 -4.96
N LEU A 269 -12.09 3.68 -4.04
CA LEU A 269 -13.28 3.36 -3.25
C LEU A 269 -12.99 3.56 -1.76
N VAL A 270 -13.82 4.35 -1.08
CA VAL A 270 -13.69 4.65 0.35
C VAL A 270 -14.90 4.14 1.09
N GLY A 271 -14.64 3.26 2.06
CA GLY A 271 -15.61 2.79 3.04
C GLY A 271 -15.72 3.76 4.21
N ASN A 272 -16.92 4.24 4.50
CA ASN A 272 -17.20 5.20 5.56
C ASN A 272 -18.05 4.60 6.69
N ASP A 273 -17.98 5.24 7.86
CA ASP A 273 -18.80 4.94 9.03
C ASP A 273 -20.03 5.88 9.18
N PHE A 274 -20.93 5.49 10.08
CA PHE A 274 -22.16 6.18 10.47
C PHE A 274 -23.15 6.40 9.32
N ASP A 275 -23.66 7.63 9.14
CA ASP A 275 -24.56 7.98 8.04
C ASP A 275 -23.79 8.56 6.84
N THR A 276 -22.45 8.55 6.87
CA THR A 276 -21.62 9.05 5.76
C THR A 276 -21.58 7.99 4.67
N PRO A 277 -22.08 8.23 3.45
CA PRO A 277 -22.04 7.22 2.40
C PRO A 277 -20.62 6.87 2.01
N ASP A 278 -20.41 5.63 1.56
CA ASP A 278 -19.20 5.26 0.84
C ASP A 278 -19.02 6.17 -0.38
N MET A 279 -17.77 6.46 -0.71
CA MET A 279 -17.42 7.40 -1.76
C MET A 279 -16.54 6.72 -2.79
N ALA A 280 -16.73 7.05 -4.07
CA ALA A 280 -15.90 6.52 -5.14
C ALA A 280 -15.45 7.63 -6.08
N TRP A 281 -14.26 7.49 -6.66
CA TRP A 281 -13.74 8.34 -7.71
C TRP A 281 -13.07 7.51 -8.78
N ARG A 282 -13.32 7.85 -10.04
CA ARG A 282 -12.61 7.29 -11.19
C ARG A 282 -11.61 8.26 -11.78
N LEU A 283 -10.50 7.76 -12.30
CA LEU A 283 -9.51 8.59 -12.96
C LEU A 283 -9.90 8.85 -14.42
N ALA A 284 -10.17 10.11 -14.76
CA ALA A 284 -10.45 10.53 -16.13
C ALA A 284 -9.35 11.49 -16.65
N PRO A 285 -9.28 11.79 -17.96
CA PRO A 285 -8.33 12.76 -18.50
C PRO A 285 -8.42 14.17 -17.87
N ALA A 286 -9.56 14.51 -17.27
CA ALA A 286 -9.77 15.76 -16.54
C ALA A 286 -9.39 15.67 -15.04
N GLY A 287 -8.79 14.56 -14.61
CA GLY A 287 -8.51 14.20 -13.21
C GLY A 287 -9.65 13.41 -12.55
N TRP A 288 -9.48 13.12 -11.26
CA TRP A 288 -10.44 12.36 -10.44
C TRP A 288 -11.87 12.92 -10.51
N GLN A 289 -12.82 12.07 -10.89
CA GLN A 289 -14.26 12.40 -10.96
C GLN A 289 -15.04 11.53 -9.97
N PRO A 290 -15.99 12.09 -9.19
CA PRO A 290 -16.89 11.30 -8.36
C PRO A 290 -17.63 10.24 -9.18
N ALA A 291 -17.78 9.05 -8.62
CA ALA A 291 -18.45 7.91 -9.23
C ALA A 291 -19.47 7.29 -8.27
N THR A 292 -20.43 6.56 -8.84
CA THR A 292 -21.44 5.78 -8.10
C THR A 292 -21.49 4.37 -8.67
N PRO A 293 -20.44 3.54 -8.45
CA PRO A 293 -20.36 2.20 -9.03
C PRO A 293 -21.46 1.26 -8.49
N PHE A 294 -22.00 1.55 -7.31
CA PHE A 294 -23.04 0.77 -6.66
C PHE A 294 -24.33 1.55 -6.51
N ALA A 295 -25.46 0.88 -6.74
CA ALA A 295 -26.79 1.47 -6.51
C ALA A 295 -27.09 1.65 -5.01
N VAL A 296 -26.45 0.86 -4.15
CA VAL A 296 -26.57 0.88 -2.69
C VAL A 296 -25.19 0.55 -2.11
N THR A 297 -24.80 1.26 -1.07
CA THR A 297 -23.59 1.01 -0.28
C THR A 297 -23.98 0.74 1.17
N ALA A 298 -23.09 0.11 1.94
CA ALA A 298 -23.30 0.03 3.37
C ALA A 298 -23.13 1.42 4.02
N HIS A 299 -23.61 1.55 5.25
CA HIS A 299 -23.50 2.78 6.04
C HIS A 299 -22.28 2.75 6.99
N SER A 300 -21.78 1.55 7.32
CA SER A 300 -20.66 1.33 8.24
C SER A 300 -19.60 0.41 7.65
N THR A 301 -19.06 0.75 6.48
CA THR A 301 -18.05 -0.07 5.82
C THR A 301 -16.72 0.00 6.57
N MET A 302 -16.42 -1.02 7.38
CA MET A 302 -15.21 -1.12 8.20
C MET A 302 -14.03 -1.76 7.46
N SER A 303 -14.29 -2.54 6.42
CA SER A 303 -13.26 -3.17 5.59
C SER A 303 -13.74 -3.29 4.15
N LEU A 304 -12.79 -3.19 3.22
CA LEU A 304 -12.97 -3.44 1.80
C LEU A 304 -11.89 -4.41 1.33
N ASP A 305 -12.28 -5.40 0.53
CA ASP A 305 -11.36 -6.29 -0.17
C ASP A 305 -11.91 -6.59 -1.57
N TRP A 306 -11.05 -7.02 -2.49
CA TRP A 306 -11.45 -7.30 -3.86
C TRP A 306 -10.59 -8.39 -4.49
N ALA A 307 -11.22 -9.23 -5.30
CA ALA A 307 -10.56 -10.35 -5.97
C ALA A 307 -11.39 -10.92 -7.12
N THR A 308 -10.74 -11.65 -8.02
CA THR A 308 -11.40 -12.48 -9.04
C THR A 308 -11.70 -13.87 -8.46
N ILE A 309 -12.91 -14.05 -7.91
CA ILE A 309 -13.25 -15.28 -7.15
C ILE A 309 -13.86 -16.38 -8.02
N GLY A 310 -14.40 -16.05 -9.19
CA GLY A 310 -15.05 -17.00 -10.09
C GLY A 310 -14.12 -17.68 -11.10
N ASN A 311 -12.86 -17.25 -11.21
CA ASN A 311 -11.98 -17.57 -12.35
C ASN A 311 -12.65 -17.27 -13.72
N ASP A 312 -13.61 -16.36 -13.71
CA ASP A 312 -14.33 -15.78 -14.86
C ASP A 312 -13.66 -14.48 -15.34
N GLY A 313 -12.67 -13.98 -14.58
CA GLY A 313 -12.01 -12.71 -14.85
C GLY A 313 -12.77 -11.50 -14.32
N GLU A 314 -13.97 -11.73 -13.78
CA GLU A 314 -14.83 -10.68 -13.23
C GLU A 314 -14.34 -10.31 -11.83
N LEU A 315 -14.22 -9.00 -11.60
CA LEU A 315 -13.81 -8.45 -10.33
C LEU A 315 -14.99 -8.47 -9.35
N ALA A 316 -14.75 -9.03 -8.16
CA ALA A 316 -15.68 -8.90 -7.04
C ALA A 316 -15.10 -7.99 -5.96
N ILE A 317 -15.96 -7.13 -5.39
CA ILE A 317 -15.63 -6.23 -4.26
C ILE A 317 -16.48 -6.65 -3.06
N PHE A 318 -15.85 -6.77 -1.90
CA PHE A 318 -16.44 -7.16 -0.63
C PHE A 318 -16.30 -6.01 0.35
N GLY A 319 -17.40 -5.71 1.03
CA GLY A 319 -17.41 -4.81 2.17
C GLY A 319 -17.92 -5.55 3.40
N THR A 320 -17.38 -5.24 4.57
CA THR A 320 -17.91 -5.69 5.86
C THR A 320 -18.26 -4.50 6.73
N ASP A 321 -19.33 -4.63 7.52
CA ASP A 321 -19.59 -3.78 8.69
C ASP A 321 -19.10 -4.42 9.99
#